data_AF-A0A183TAH0-F1
#
_entry.id   AF-A0A183TAH0-F1
#
_cell.length_a   1.000
_cell.length_b   1.000
_cell.length_c   1.000
_cell.angle_alpha   90.00
_cell.angle_beta   90.00
_cell.angle_gamma   90.00
#
_symmetry.space_group_name_H-M   'P 1'
#
loop_
_entity.id
_entity.type
_entity.pdbx_description
1 polymer ?
#
loop_
_entity_poly.entity_id
_entity_poly.type
_entity_poly.pdbx_seq_one_letter_code
_entity_poly.pdbx_strand_id
1 'polypeptide(L)'
;LTPGFDNSGFLLTAPPPAVYLFLQLLMRTITRSVPGLLRFCVCALFIYFSFVLCAWVIIGPYHVKFRTFMSTLECLFSLINGDDMYVTFSVIGASQGLGIFLFSRLFLYIFITLFIYVVLNIFVTIIFEAYEEVKVSDCRVLTSHWLTPWFN
;
A
#
# COMPACT_ATOMS: atom_id res chain seq x y z
N LEU A 1 -57.78 -1.68 -33.52
CA LEU A 1 -56.99 -0.84 -34.45
C LEU A 1 -55.74 -0.37 -33.71
N THR A 2 -54.70 -1.20 -33.69
CA THR A 2 -53.30 -0.74 -33.55
C THR A 2 -52.90 -0.12 -34.90
N PRO A 3 -51.94 0.83 -34.98
CA PRO A 3 -50.50 0.48 -34.97
C PRO A 3 -49.65 1.58 -34.27
N GLY A 4 -48.36 1.47 -33.99
CA GLY A 4 -47.31 0.49 -34.28
C GLY A 4 -46.11 0.80 -33.36
N PHE A 5 -45.33 -0.23 -33.01
CA PHE A 5 -44.00 -0.52 -33.57
C PHE A 5 -42.94 0.53 -33.18
N ASP A 6 -42.02 0.24 -32.27
CA ASP A 6 -40.85 -0.67 -32.36
C ASP A 6 -39.58 0.17 -32.54
N ASN A 7 -38.59 -0.03 -31.66
CA ASN A 7 -37.17 -0.16 -32.00
C ASN A 7 -36.30 -0.08 -30.73
N SER A 8 -35.97 -1.28 -30.22
CA SER A 8 -34.58 -1.72 -30.10
C SER A 8 -33.52 -0.61 -30.20
N GLY A 9 -33.13 -0.07 -29.04
CA GLY A 9 -31.97 0.78 -28.89
C GLY A 9 -31.50 0.77 -27.46
N PHE A 10 -30.53 -0.12 -27.18
CA PHE A 10 -29.78 -0.13 -25.92
C PHE A 10 -30.48 -0.86 -24.75
N LEU A 11 -30.38 -2.20 -24.79
CA LEU A 11 -30.16 -3.01 -23.59
C LEU A 11 -28.94 -2.45 -22.82
N LEU A 12 -29.13 -1.35 -22.07
CA LEU A 12 -28.32 -1.04 -20.89
C LEU A 12 -28.93 -1.97 -19.86
N THR A 13 -28.50 -3.23 -19.88
CA THR A 13 -28.79 -4.14 -18.78
C THR A 13 -28.20 -3.47 -17.54
N ALA A 14 -29.05 -2.72 -16.83
CA ALA A 14 -28.72 -2.19 -15.52
C ALA A 14 -28.14 -3.38 -14.76
N PRO A 15 -26.87 -3.29 -14.29
CA PRO A 15 -26.25 -4.45 -13.70
C PRO A 15 -27.17 -4.91 -12.57
N PRO A 16 -27.40 -6.23 -12.44
CA PRO A 16 -28.46 -6.74 -11.58
C PRO A 16 -28.32 -6.10 -10.19
N PRO A 17 -29.42 -5.85 -9.46
CA PRO A 17 -29.37 -5.14 -8.17
C PRO A 17 -28.32 -5.70 -7.19
N ALA A 18 -27.94 -6.97 -7.35
CA ALA A 18 -26.80 -7.61 -6.69
C ALA A 18 -25.43 -6.92 -6.89
N VAL A 19 -25.12 -6.39 -8.08
CA VAL A 19 -23.84 -5.71 -8.38
C VAL A 19 -23.76 -4.37 -7.66
N TYR A 20 -24.85 -3.61 -7.64
CA TYR A 20 -24.91 -2.34 -6.88
C TYR A 20 -24.80 -2.59 -5.38
N LEU A 21 -25.45 -3.64 -4.87
CA LEU A 21 -25.36 -4.04 -3.47
C LEU A 21 -23.92 -4.45 -3.10
N PHE A 22 -23.27 -5.24 -3.96
CA PHE A 22 -21.89 -5.67 -3.78
C PHE A 22 -20.90 -4.49 -3.76
N LEU A 23 -21.05 -3.53 -4.68
CA LEU A 23 -20.23 -2.32 -4.72
C LEU A 23 -20.41 -1.45 -3.47
N GLN A 24 -21.65 -1.29 -2.98
CA GLN A 24 -21.92 -0.52 -1.76
C GLN A 24 -21.37 -1.22 -0.51
N LEU A 25 -21.45 -2.56 -0.44
CA LEU A 25 -20.83 -3.35 0.62
C LEU A 25 -19.30 -3.20 0.62
N LEU A 26 -18.66 -3.37 -0.54
CA LEU A 26 -17.21 -3.22 -0.71
C LEU A 26 -16.71 -1.83 -0.31
N MET A 27 -17.41 -0.78 -0.76
CA MET A 27 -17.06 0.60 -0.41
C MET A 27 -17.20 0.84 1.10
N ARG A 28 -18.25 0.29 1.72
CA ARG A 28 -18.52 0.46 3.15
C ARG A 28 -17.50 -0.26 4.02
N THR A 29 -17.02 -1.44 3.62
CA THR A 29 -15.96 -2.17 4.33
C THR A 29 -14.60 -1.50 4.17
N ILE A 30 -14.24 -1.04 2.97
CA ILE A 30 -13.00 -0.27 2.75
C ILE A 30 -13.00 1.01 3.60
N THR A 31 -14.08 1.79 3.58
CA THR A 31 -14.14 3.06 4.33
C THR A 31 -14.05 2.85 5.85
N ARG A 32 -14.53 1.70 6.35
CA ARG A 32 -14.47 1.33 7.77
C ARG A 32 -13.06 0.93 8.23
N SER A 33 -12.29 0.24 7.39
CA SER A 33 -10.94 -0.24 7.75
C SER A 33 -9.84 0.81 7.52
N VAL A 34 -10.01 1.71 6.55
CA VAL A 34 -9.07 2.80 6.22
C VAL A 34 -8.60 3.68 7.39
N PRO A 35 -9.43 4.15 8.35
CA PRO A 35 -8.98 5.07 9.39
C PRO A 35 -7.96 4.45 10.37
N GLY A 36 -7.99 3.14 10.59
CA GLY A 36 -6.99 2.43 11.39
C GLY A 36 -5.64 2.38 10.68
N LEU A 37 -5.65 1.99 9.40
CA LEU A 37 -4.45 1.90 8.57
C LEU A 37 -3.79 3.27 8.36
N LEU A 38 -4.58 4.33 8.16
CA LEU A 38 -4.04 5.68 7.94
C LEU A 38 -3.18 6.17 9.11
N ARG A 39 -3.53 5.88 10.36
CA ARG A 39 -2.73 6.25 11.53
C ARG A 39 -1.36 5.58 11.52
N PHE A 40 -1.31 4.30 11.14
CA PHE A 40 -0.05 3.58 10.99
C PHE A 40 0.78 4.11 9.81
N CYS A 41 0.14 4.36 8.66
CA CYS A 41 0.80 4.97 7.51
C CYS A 41 1.43 6.33 7.83
N VAL A 42 0.75 7.20 8.59
CA VAL A 42 1.32 8.49 9.00
C VAL A 42 2.59 8.29 9.84
N CYS A 43 2.59 7.35 10.78
CA CYS A 43 3.78 7.00 11.56
C CYS A 43 4.94 6.49 10.67
N ALA A 44 4.63 5.57 9.75
CA ALA A 44 5.60 5.05 8.79
C ALA A 44 6.19 6.15 7.89
N LEU A 45 5.37 7.11 7.47
CA LEU A 45 5.82 8.27 6.68
C LEU A 45 6.81 9.14 7.47
N PHE A 46 6.58 9.39 8.77
CA PHE A 46 7.55 10.13 9.59
C PHE A 46 8.92 9.44 9.66
N ILE A 47 8.92 8.12 9.89
CA ILE A 47 10.16 7.33 9.89
C ILE A 47 10.83 7.42 8.51
N TYR A 48 10.04 7.30 7.44
CA TYR A 48 10.54 7.36 6.06
C TYR A 48 11.22 8.70 5.75
N PHE A 49 10.56 9.81 6.07
CA PHE A 49 11.12 11.15 5.87
C PHE A 49 12.39 11.37 6.71
N SER A 50 12.48 10.81 7.92
CA SER A 50 13.70 10.86 8.72
C SER A 50 14.88 10.18 8.01
N PHE A 51 14.68 9.00 7.44
CA PHE A 51 15.73 8.30 6.70
C PHE A 51 16.09 9.00 5.40
N VAL A 52 15.12 9.57 4.68
CA VAL A 52 15.34 10.34 3.45
C VAL A 52 16.19 11.58 3.73
N LEU A 53 15.88 12.33 4.80
CA LEU A 53 16.67 13.50 5.19
C LEU A 53 18.09 13.12 5.60
N CYS A 54 18.26 12.06 6.39
CA CYS A 54 19.58 11.55 6.74
C CYS A 54 20.38 11.08 5.51
N ALA A 55 19.75 10.35 4.59
CA ALA A 55 20.38 9.90 3.35
C ALA A 55 20.79 11.08 2.47
N TRP A 56 19.93 12.07 2.31
CA TRP A 56 20.21 13.26 1.51
C TRP A 56 21.36 14.08 2.10
N VAL A 57 21.37 14.33 3.41
CA VAL A 57 22.42 15.13 4.06
C VAL A 57 23.76 14.40 4.09
N ILE A 58 23.78 13.09 4.38
CA ILE A 58 25.02 12.36 4.62
C ILE A 58 25.62 11.80 3.31
N ILE A 59 24.78 11.30 2.39
CA ILE A 59 25.21 10.62 1.16
C ILE A 59 25.11 11.55 -0.06
N GLY A 60 24.31 12.63 0.01
CA GLY A 60 24.11 13.58 -1.08
C GLY A 60 25.37 14.20 -1.71
N PRO A 61 26.41 14.60 -0.96
CA PRO A 61 27.62 15.16 -1.56
C PRO A 61 28.51 14.11 -2.26
N TYR A 62 28.30 12.82 -1.98
CA TYR A 62 29.15 11.73 -2.46
C TYR A 62 28.53 10.91 -3.59
N HIS A 63 27.23 11.07 -3.87
CA HIS A 63 26.51 10.17 -4.76
C HIS A 63 25.51 10.89 -5.67
N VAL A 64 25.59 10.61 -6.98
CA VAL A 64 24.78 11.29 -8.00
C VAL A 64 23.27 11.06 -7.85
N LYS A 65 22.85 9.88 -7.34
CA LYS A 65 21.42 9.56 -7.07
C LYS A 65 20.84 10.31 -5.85
N PHE A 66 21.69 10.81 -4.94
CA PHE A 66 21.25 11.48 -3.69
C PHE A 66 21.43 13.00 -3.77
N ARG A 67 21.67 13.56 -4.96
CA ARG A 67 21.95 15.00 -5.13
C ARG A 67 20.73 15.87 -4.81
N THR A 68 19.54 15.36 -5.08
CA THR A 68 18.27 16.04 -4.79
C THR A 68 17.42 15.20 -3.83
N PHE A 69 16.62 15.90 -3.02
CA PHE A 69 15.68 15.27 -2.09
C PHE A 69 14.70 14.34 -2.80
N MET A 70 14.16 14.75 -3.97
CA MET A 70 13.22 13.92 -4.73
C MET A 70 13.84 12.64 -5.31
N SER A 71 15.06 12.72 -5.85
CA SER A 71 15.76 11.52 -6.33
C SER A 71 16.08 10.55 -5.18
N THR A 72 16.36 11.09 -3.99
CA THR A 72 16.56 10.28 -2.77
C THR A 72 15.28 9.57 -2.35
N LEU A 73 14.14 10.25 -2.42
CA LEU A 73 12.82 9.68 -2.18
C LEU A 73 12.48 8.57 -3.18
N GLU A 74 12.67 8.81 -4.48
CA GLU A 74 12.41 7.81 -5.52
C GLU A 74 13.30 6.57 -5.33
N CYS A 75 14.58 6.78 -5.01
CA CYS A 75 15.53 5.70 -4.77
C CYS A 75 15.19 4.88 -3.51
N LEU A 76 14.81 5.51 -2.40
CA LEU A 76 14.42 4.77 -1.19
C LEU A 76 13.08 4.04 -1.38
N PHE A 77 12.14 4.63 -2.13
CA PHE A 77 10.87 4.02 -2.45
C PHE A 77 11.04 2.79 -3.34
N SER A 78 11.87 2.86 -4.38
CA SER A 78 12.19 1.70 -5.23
C SER A 78 12.91 0.61 -4.45
N LEU A 79 13.73 0.98 -3.45
CA LEU A 79 14.40 0.04 -2.54
C LEU A 79 13.40 -0.75 -1.67
N ILE A 80 12.40 -0.08 -1.10
CA ILE A 80 11.36 -0.72 -0.29
C ILE A 80 10.57 -1.74 -1.13
N ASN A 81 10.35 -1.44 -2.42
CA ASN A 81 9.67 -2.34 -3.36
C ASN A 81 10.57 -3.43 -3.94
N GLY A 82 11.89 -3.40 -3.66
CA GLY A 82 12.84 -4.43 -4.09
C GLY A 82 13.40 -4.28 -5.51
N ASP A 83 13.26 -3.12 -6.15
CA ASP A 83 13.64 -2.91 -7.56
C ASP A 83 15.15 -2.63 -7.73
N ASP A 84 15.73 -1.76 -6.90
CA ASP A 84 17.04 -1.15 -7.20
C ASP A 84 18.14 -1.48 -6.15
N MET A 85 17.99 -2.58 -5.40
CA MET A 85 18.89 -2.93 -4.27
C MET A 85 20.36 -3.09 -4.70
N TYR A 86 20.66 -3.78 -5.80
CA TYR A 86 22.05 -4.05 -6.22
C TYR A 86 22.75 -2.84 -6.85
N VAL A 87 22.03 -2.07 -7.66
CA VAL A 87 22.56 -0.89 -8.38
C VAL A 87 23.02 0.19 -7.39
N THR A 88 22.31 0.32 -6.26
CA THR A 88 22.68 1.28 -5.22
C THR A 88 24.01 0.87 -4.55
N PHE A 89 24.25 -0.43 -4.35
CA PHE A 89 25.51 -0.93 -3.77
C PHE A 89 26.72 -0.88 -4.71
N SER A 90 26.50 -0.94 -6.03
CA SER A 90 27.58 -0.94 -7.02
C SER A 90 28.09 0.46 -7.35
N VAL A 91 27.22 1.49 -7.32
CA VAL A 91 27.62 2.88 -7.59
C VAL A 91 28.45 3.49 -6.45
N ILE A 92 28.29 2.99 -5.21
CA ILE A 92 29.06 3.45 -4.03
C ILE A 92 30.53 2.99 -4.05
N GLY A 93 30.90 2.02 -4.90
CA GLY A 93 32.22 1.38 -4.89
C GLY A 93 33.33 2.05 -5.68
N ALA A 94 33.08 3.15 -6.40
CA ALA A 94 33.95 3.51 -7.51
C ALA A 94 35.26 4.25 -7.17
N SER A 95 35.39 5.04 -6.09
CA SER A 95 36.67 5.77 -5.87
C SER A 95 36.89 6.51 -4.54
N GLN A 96 36.12 6.29 -3.46
CA GLN A 96 36.27 7.08 -2.22
C GLN A 96 36.39 6.19 -0.98
N GLY A 97 37.21 6.62 -0.01
CA GLY A 97 37.80 5.79 1.06
C GLY A 97 36.85 4.84 1.81
N LEU A 98 37.45 3.76 2.35
CA LEU A 98 36.79 2.59 2.95
C LEU A 98 35.72 2.94 3.99
N GLY A 99 35.90 4.02 4.77
CA GLY A 99 34.94 4.46 5.78
C GLY A 99 33.58 4.92 5.22
N ILE A 100 33.58 5.68 4.13
CA ILE A 100 32.36 6.20 3.50
C ILE A 100 31.59 5.06 2.82
N PHE A 101 32.33 4.15 2.18
CA PHE A 101 31.79 2.94 1.58
C PHE A 101 31.08 2.05 2.62
N LEU A 102 31.71 1.83 3.77
CA LEU A 102 31.18 0.96 4.82
C LEU A 102 29.97 1.62 5.52
N PHE A 103 30.03 2.92 5.76
CA PHE A 103 28.91 3.69 6.33
C PHE A 103 27.67 3.64 5.43
N SER A 104 27.84 3.89 4.12
CA SER A 104 26.71 3.90 3.19
C SER A 104 26.06 2.52 3.04
N ARG A 105 26.85 1.43 3.09
CA ARG A 105 26.32 0.06 3.07
C ARG A 105 25.54 -0.27 4.33
N LEU A 106 26.11 0.06 5.50
CA LEU A 106 25.46 -0.16 6.79
C LEU A 106 24.13 0.60 6.85
N PHE A 107 24.12 1.86 6.42
CA PHE A 107 22.91 2.69 6.37
C PHE A 107 21.81 2.05 5.50
N LEU A 108 22.14 1.64 4.27
CA LEU A 108 21.17 1.00 3.38
C LEU A 108 20.67 -0.34 3.93
N TYR A 109 21.55 -1.18 4.50
CA TYR A 109 21.11 -2.44 5.12
C TYR A 109 20.16 -2.21 6.30
N ILE A 110 20.47 -1.25 7.18
CA ILE A 110 19.57 -0.87 8.29
C ILE A 110 18.22 -0.40 7.74
N PHE A 111 18.22 0.44 6.71
CA PHE A 111 17.00 0.93 6.08
C PHE A 111 16.15 -0.20 5.47
N ILE A 112 16.77 -1.06 4.66
CA ILE A 112 16.11 -2.20 4.00
C ILE A 112 15.51 -3.13 5.05
N THR A 113 16.30 -3.52 6.05
CA THR A 113 15.86 -4.48 7.07
C THR A 113 14.72 -3.90 7.90
N LEU A 114 14.79 -2.62 8.27
CA LEU A 114 13.75 -1.96 9.05
C LEU A 114 12.46 -1.78 8.24
N PHE A 115 12.53 -1.28 7.01
CA PHE A 115 11.32 -1.04 6.23
C PHE A 115 10.67 -2.32 5.74
N ILE A 116 11.42 -3.26 5.16
CA ILE A 116 10.86 -4.48 4.59
C ILE A 116 10.46 -5.48 5.67
N TYR A 117 11.32 -5.75 6.66
CA TYR A 117 11.02 -6.78 7.66
C TYR A 117 10.25 -6.28 8.88
N VAL A 118 10.23 -4.97 9.18
CA VAL A 118 9.47 -4.46 10.34
C VAL A 118 8.24 -3.69 9.89
N VAL A 119 8.41 -2.61 9.13
CA VAL A 119 7.29 -1.72 8.77
C VAL A 119 6.29 -2.43 7.84
N LEU A 120 6.75 -3.09 6.77
CA LEU A 120 5.84 -3.82 5.88
C LEU A 120 5.20 -5.02 6.56
N ASN A 121 5.92 -5.75 7.41
CA ASN A 121 5.35 -6.86 8.16
C ASN A 121 4.23 -6.37 9.10
N ILE A 122 4.45 -5.28 9.84
CA ILE A 122 3.40 -4.72 10.70
C ILE A 122 2.22 -4.21 9.87
N PHE A 123 2.46 -3.61 8.71
CA PHE A 123 1.39 -3.17 7.80
C PHE A 123 0.53 -4.34 7.31
N VAL A 124 1.15 -5.43 6.87
CA VAL A 124 0.46 -6.66 6.46
C VAL A 124 -0.31 -7.27 7.64
N THR A 125 0.25 -7.25 8.86
CA THR A 125 -0.46 -7.71 10.07
C THR A 125 -1.73 -6.90 10.33
N ILE A 126 -1.68 -5.57 10.24
CA ILE A 126 -2.85 -4.71 10.47
C ILE A 126 -3.92 -4.94 9.39
N ILE A 127 -3.51 -5.09 8.12
CA ILE A 127 -4.44 -5.43 7.04
C ILE A 127 -5.09 -6.79 7.30
N PHE A 128 -4.30 -7.79 7.68
CA PHE A 128 -4.79 -9.13 7.95
C PHE A 128 -5.81 -9.14 9.11
N GLU A 129 -5.52 -8.40 10.18
CA GLU A 129 -6.43 -8.24 11.32
C GLU A 129 -7.76 -7.57 10.90
N ALA A 130 -7.69 -6.48 10.12
CA ALA A 130 -8.89 -5.82 9.59
C ALA A 130 -9.68 -6.69 8.61
N TYR A 131 -8.98 -7.53 7.82
CA TYR A 131 -9.60 -8.48 6.90
C TYR A 131 -10.39 -9.56 7.66
N GLU A 132 -9.81 -10.15 8.71
CA GLU A 132 -10.51 -11.15 9.52
C GLU A 132 -11.70 -10.53 10.28
N GLU A 133 -11.62 -9.28 10.76
CA GLU A 133 -12.76 -8.58 11.38
C GLU A 133 -13.94 -8.41 10.40
N VAL A 134 -13.65 -8.01 9.16
CA VAL A 134 -14.67 -7.83 8.12
C VAL A 134 -15.28 -9.18 7.71
N LYS A 135 -14.46 -10.21 7.54
CA LYS A 135 -14.93 -11.57 7.22
C LYS A 135 -15.88 -12.12 8.28
N VAL A 136 -15.60 -11.87 9.56
CA VAL A 136 -16.51 -12.23 10.67
C VAL A 136 -17.82 -11.44 10.61
N SER A 137 -17.74 -10.15 10.26
CA SER A 137 -18.91 -9.27 10.13
C SER A 137 -19.83 -9.69 8.98
N ASP A 138 -19.26 -10.03 7.82
CA ASP A 138 -20.02 -10.51 6.65
C ASP A 138 -20.65 -11.88 6.91
N CYS A 139 -19.94 -12.78 7.59
CA CYS A 139 -20.48 -14.07 8.03
C CYS A 139 -21.71 -13.87 8.93
N ARG A 140 -21.67 -12.91 9.86
CA ARG A 140 -22.77 -12.56 10.77
C ARG A 140 -23.97 -11.96 10.02
N VAL A 141 -23.73 -11.10 9.05
CA VAL A 141 -24.80 -10.51 8.22
C VAL A 141 -25.49 -11.59 7.39
N LEU A 142 -24.71 -12.46 6.73
CA LEU A 142 -25.25 -13.60 5.99
C LEU A 142 -26.06 -14.52 6.92
N THR A 143 -25.54 -14.88 8.10
CA THR A 143 -26.31 -15.71 9.05
C THR A 143 -27.62 -15.04 9.47
N SER A 144 -27.61 -13.74 9.76
CA SER A 144 -28.84 -13.01 10.13
C SER A 144 -29.88 -12.99 8.99
N HIS A 145 -29.46 -12.97 7.73
CA HIS A 145 -30.34 -12.97 6.57
C HIS A 145 -30.87 -14.37 6.19
N TRP A 146 -30.14 -15.43 6.53
CA TRP A 146 -30.57 -16.83 6.30
C TRP A 146 -31.34 -17.45 7.48
N LEU A 147 -31.22 -16.91 8.69
CA LEU A 147 -31.92 -17.40 9.89
C LEU A 147 -33.31 -16.75 10.10
N THR A 148 -33.60 -15.62 9.48
CA THR A 148 -34.90 -14.93 9.58
C THR A 148 -36.11 -15.70 9.01
N PRO A 149 -36.01 -16.58 7.98
CA PRO A 149 -37.17 -17.34 7.49
C PRO A 149 -37.63 -18.47 8.42
N TRP A 150 -36.85 -18.83 9.45
CA TRP A 150 -37.15 -19.96 10.34
C TRP A 150 -37.62 -19.57 11.74
N PHE A 151 -37.63 -18.27 12.06
CA PHE A 151 -38.04 -17.72 13.35
C PHE A 151 -39.35 -16.92 13.29
N ASN A 152 -40.10 -17.03 12.20
CA ASN A 152 -41.41 -16.42 12.00
C ASN A 152 -42.44 -17.47 11.59
#